data_AF-A0A2S4WJ50-F1
#
_entry.id   AF-A0A2S4WJ50-F1
#
_cell.length_a   1.000
_cell.length_b   1.000
_cell.length_c   1.000
_cell.angle_alpha   90.00
_cell.angle_beta   90.00
_cell.angle_gamma   90.00
#
_symmetry.space_group_name_H-M   'P 1'
#
loop_
_entity.id
_entity.type
_entity.pdbx_description
1 polymer ?
#
loop_
_entity_poly.entity_id
_entity_poly.type
_entity_poly.pdbx_seq_one_letter_code
_entity_poly.pdbx_strand_id
1 'polypeptide(L)'
;MYAFQNLHDWVAKLFSRPHIEKLFEQTTTCSRLPYNPNNKVKDIHDSKVWKQFLGPNGKQHTACSFNLTFGLYTDAINPYRNQQASKHTSIRFLILICLTLPNESRFLPEISCEPSLKQINWILRPLIQQLKTLWEPVFHLSKTHQHAHGQQLCGALLTFLGDLPAFAPADYTCPSNLACNSRDATSASAREDIFNEHGVRYLALLEPKYWDSVSFHVVDLMHNLLLGLLK
;
A
#
# COMPACT_ATOMS: atom_id res chain seq x y z
N MET A 1 -14.93 15.36 -8.12
CA MET A 1 -14.96 14.34 -9.19
C MET A 1 -14.00 13.24 -8.77
N TYR A 2 -14.49 12.03 -8.53
CA TYR A 2 -13.68 10.88 -8.11
C TYR A 2 -13.12 10.21 -9.37
N ALA A 3 -11.80 10.22 -9.54
CA ALA A 3 -11.11 9.54 -10.63
C ALA A 3 -10.36 8.34 -10.06
N PHE A 4 -10.90 7.15 -10.25
CA PHE A 4 -10.27 5.90 -9.82
C PHE A 4 -9.73 5.17 -11.03
N GLN A 5 -8.42 4.96 -11.07
CA GLN A 5 -7.80 4.11 -12.07
C GLN A 5 -7.89 2.66 -11.61
N ASN A 6 -8.46 1.80 -12.45
CA ASN A 6 -8.47 0.36 -12.18
C ASN A 6 -7.01 -0.17 -12.17
N LEU A 7 -6.65 -0.86 -11.09
CA LEU A 7 -5.33 -1.42 -10.86
C LEU A 7 -4.99 -2.51 -11.87
N HIS A 8 -5.95 -3.40 -12.20
CA HIS A 8 -5.71 -4.47 -13.16
C HIS A 8 -5.44 -3.90 -14.57
N ASP A 9 -6.19 -2.88 -14.98
CA ASP A 9 -5.94 -2.16 -16.23
C ASP A 9 -4.59 -1.45 -16.22
N TRP A 10 -4.22 -0.85 -15.08
CA TRP A 10 -2.92 -0.21 -14.92
C TRP A 10 -1.78 -1.23 -15.04
N VAL A 11 -1.91 -2.41 -14.41
CA VAL A 11 -0.95 -3.51 -14.52
C VAL A 11 -0.85 -4.00 -15.96
N ALA A 12 -1.97 -4.21 -16.66
CA ALA A 12 -1.97 -4.62 -18.06
C ALA A 12 -1.27 -3.58 -18.96
N LYS A 13 -1.54 -2.29 -18.75
CA LYS A 13 -0.85 -1.19 -19.44
C LYS A 13 0.63 -1.15 -19.13
N LEU A 14 1.01 -1.43 -17.88
CA LEU A 14 2.40 -1.47 -17.44
C LEU A 14 3.16 -2.57 -18.21
N PHE A 15 2.66 -3.81 -18.20
CA PHE A 15 3.24 -4.96 -18.92
C PHE A 15 3.19 -4.84 -20.45
N SER A 16 2.39 -3.92 -20.98
CA SER A 16 2.38 -3.61 -22.41
C SER A 16 3.55 -2.71 -22.84
N ARG A 17 4.25 -2.08 -21.89
CA ARG A 17 5.37 -1.17 -22.19
C ARG A 17 6.65 -1.95 -22.55
N PRO A 18 7.42 -1.47 -23.54
CA PRO A 18 8.73 -2.03 -23.80
C PRO A 18 9.62 -1.84 -22.57
N HIS A 19 10.51 -2.80 -22.32
CA HIS A 19 11.53 -2.81 -21.26
C HIS A 19 11.05 -3.00 -19.82
N ILE A 20 9.75 -3.00 -19.54
CA ILE A 20 9.24 -3.07 -18.17
C ILE A 20 9.59 -4.40 -17.48
N GLU A 21 9.48 -5.51 -18.20
CA GLU A 21 9.79 -6.85 -17.72
C GLU A 21 11.29 -6.99 -17.40
N LYS A 22 12.15 -6.29 -18.16
CA LYS A 22 13.59 -6.21 -17.89
C LYS A 22 13.88 -5.48 -16.57
N LEU A 23 13.15 -4.41 -16.26
CA LEU A 23 13.29 -3.71 -14.98
C LEU A 23 12.89 -4.62 -13.81
N PHE A 24 11.80 -5.38 -13.96
CA PHE A 24 11.40 -6.35 -12.94
C PHE A 24 12.39 -7.49 -12.77
N GLU A 25 13.00 -7.98 -13.86
CA GLU A 25 14.04 -9.01 -13.78
C GLU A 25 15.30 -8.51 -13.06
N GLN A 26 15.68 -7.24 -13.25
CA GLN A 26 16.79 -6.62 -12.52
C GLN A 26 16.52 -6.61 -11.01
N THR A 27 15.35 -6.12 -10.59
CA THR A 27 14.95 -6.12 -9.18
C THR A 27 14.88 -7.54 -8.61
N THR A 28 14.33 -8.48 -9.38
CA THR A 28 14.19 -9.89 -8.99
C THR A 28 15.55 -10.56 -8.78
N THR A 29 16.51 -10.32 -9.67
CA THR A 29 17.85 -10.87 -9.56
C THR A 29 18.51 -10.45 -8.24
N CYS A 30 18.41 -9.17 -7.89
CA CYS A 30 18.91 -8.66 -6.61
C CYS A 30 18.10 -9.22 -5.42
N SER A 31 16.80 -9.45 -5.59
CA SER A 31 15.91 -9.95 -4.54
C SER A 31 16.19 -11.40 -4.14
N ARG A 32 16.74 -12.22 -5.03
CA ARG A 32 17.12 -13.62 -4.74
C ARG A 32 18.32 -13.75 -3.80
N LEU A 33 19.10 -12.69 -3.61
CA LEU A 33 20.18 -12.69 -2.64
C LEU A 33 19.59 -12.66 -1.22
N PRO A 34 20.08 -13.50 -0.30
CA PRO A 34 19.57 -13.54 1.07
C PRO A 34 19.81 -12.20 1.77
N TYR A 35 18.92 -11.87 2.71
CA TYR A 35 19.11 -10.70 3.57
C TYR A 35 20.40 -10.82 4.37
N ASN A 36 21.21 -9.76 4.35
CA ASN A 36 22.41 -9.64 5.16
C ASN A 36 22.30 -8.36 6.01
N PRO A 37 22.25 -8.45 7.35
CA PRO A 37 22.13 -7.29 8.23
C PRO A 37 23.35 -6.36 8.19
N ASN A 38 24.51 -6.84 7.72
CA ASN A 38 25.72 -6.03 7.60
C ASN A 38 25.76 -5.21 6.31
N ASN A 39 24.87 -5.48 5.35
CA ASN A 39 24.80 -4.70 4.12
C ASN A 39 24.11 -3.37 4.38
N LYS A 40 24.66 -2.30 3.79
CA LYS A 40 24.00 -0.99 3.77
C LYS A 40 22.69 -1.10 2.98
N VAL A 41 21.57 -0.87 3.65
CA VAL A 41 20.25 -0.77 3.02
C VAL A 41 20.21 0.55 2.25
N LYS A 42 20.09 0.49 0.92
CA LYS A 42 19.97 1.68 0.06
C LYS A 42 18.54 1.90 -0.41
N ASP A 43 17.78 0.82 -0.53
CA ASP A 43 16.41 0.81 -1.00
C ASP A 43 15.60 -0.27 -0.27
N ILE A 44 14.27 -0.23 -0.41
CA ILE A 44 13.37 -1.24 0.13
C ILE A 44 13.73 -2.65 -0.36
N HIS A 45 14.29 -2.78 -1.57
CA HIS A 45 14.75 -4.06 -2.14
C HIS A 45 15.83 -4.76 -1.32
N ASP A 46 16.57 -4.01 -0.49
CA ASP A 46 17.60 -4.53 0.42
C ASP A 46 17.06 -4.88 1.81
N SER A 47 15.83 -4.47 2.12
CA SER A 47 15.23 -4.65 3.44
C SER A 47 14.96 -6.13 3.75
N LYS A 48 15.02 -6.48 5.04
CA LYS A 48 14.65 -7.81 5.52
C LYS A 48 13.24 -8.19 5.08
N VAL A 49 12.30 -7.25 5.23
CA VAL A 49 10.89 -7.48 4.89
C VAL A 49 10.72 -7.81 3.40
N TRP A 50 11.42 -7.11 2.50
CA TRP A 50 11.38 -7.40 1.07
C TRP A 50 11.97 -8.77 0.72
N LYS A 51 13.13 -9.12 1.29
CA LYS A 51 13.82 -10.39 1.02
C LYS A 51 13.09 -11.60 1.61
N GLN A 52 12.30 -11.41 2.65
CA GLN A 52 11.62 -12.49 3.37
C GLN A 52 10.10 -12.51 3.13
N PHE A 53 9.59 -11.62 2.28
CA PHE A 53 8.16 -11.57 1.99
C PHE A 53 7.71 -12.82 1.22
N LEU A 54 6.84 -13.62 1.83
CA LEU A 54 6.35 -14.88 1.28
C LEU A 54 5.08 -14.67 0.47
N GLY A 55 5.00 -15.30 -0.70
CA GLY A 55 3.82 -15.34 -1.55
C GLY A 55 2.81 -16.42 -1.14
N PRO A 56 1.68 -16.54 -1.87
CA PRO A 56 0.65 -17.56 -1.62
C PRO A 56 1.17 -19.00 -1.68
N ASN A 57 2.27 -19.22 -2.42
CA ASN A 57 2.90 -20.52 -2.61
C ASN A 57 3.97 -20.85 -1.53
N GLY A 58 4.11 -20.01 -0.49
CA GLY A 58 5.11 -20.18 0.57
C GLY A 58 6.55 -19.90 0.14
N LYS A 59 6.79 -19.45 -1.09
CA LYS A 59 8.11 -19.02 -1.59
C LYS A 59 8.22 -17.51 -1.53
N GLN A 60 9.45 -17.00 -1.60
CA GLN A 60 9.68 -15.55 -1.64
C GLN A 60 8.94 -14.91 -2.81
N HIS A 61 8.00 -14.02 -2.51
CA HIS A 61 7.16 -13.32 -3.49
C HIS A 61 8.01 -12.44 -4.41
N THR A 62 8.93 -11.66 -3.83
CA THR A 62 9.77 -10.68 -4.53
C THR A 62 10.88 -11.30 -5.40
N ALA A 63 11.02 -12.62 -5.40
CA ALA A 63 12.02 -13.35 -6.19
C ALA A 63 11.53 -13.74 -7.60
N CYS A 64 10.37 -13.25 -8.03
CA CYS A 64 9.76 -13.52 -9.33
C CYS A 64 9.37 -12.20 -10.04
N SER A 65 9.73 -12.09 -11.32
CA SER A 65 9.54 -10.86 -12.12
C SER A 65 8.07 -10.57 -12.46
N PHE A 66 7.19 -11.56 -12.33
CA PHE A 66 5.73 -11.42 -12.46
C PHE A 66 5.02 -11.32 -11.10
N ASN A 67 5.77 -11.12 -10.02
CA ASN A 67 5.21 -10.86 -8.71
C ASN A 67 5.39 -9.38 -8.36
N LEU A 68 4.34 -8.60 -8.54
CA LEU A 68 4.33 -7.18 -8.24
C LEU A 68 4.15 -6.94 -6.74
N THR A 69 4.86 -5.94 -6.24
CA THR A 69 4.82 -5.50 -4.86
C THR A 69 4.55 -4.01 -4.85
N PHE A 70 3.56 -3.58 -4.07
CA PHE A 70 3.07 -2.22 -4.02
C PHE A 70 3.25 -1.61 -2.63
N GLY A 71 3.38 -0.29 -2.58
CA GLY A 71 3.28 0.52 -1.38
C GLY A 71 2.08 1.45 -1.51
N LEU A 72 1.37 1.69 -0.42
CA LEU A 72 0.31 2.68 -0.38
C LEU A 72 0.75 3.84 0.50
N TYR A 73 0.92 5.00 -0.11
CA TYR A 73 1.29 6.25 0.54
C TYR A 73 0.05 7.10 0.85
N THR A 74 0.00 7.83 1.95
CA THR A 74 -1.07 8.81 2.20
C THR A 74 -0.50 10.08 2.79
N ASP A 75 -0.82 11.20 2.17
CA ASP A 75 -0.47 12.52 2.69
C ASP A 75 -1.70 13.42 2.73
N ALA A 76 -1.74 14.34 3.69
CA ALA A 76 -2.80 15.31 3.87
C ALA A 76 -2.21 16.72 3.73
N ILE A 77 -2.40 17.32 2.55
CA ILE A 77 -2.00 18.71 2.32
C ILE A 77 -3.13 19.63 2.76
N ASN A 78 -2.83 20.59 3.65
CA ASN A 78 -3.74 21.70 3.91
C ASN A 78 -3.47 22.81 2.87
N PRO A 79 -4.37 23.07 1.91
CA PRO A 79 -4.18 24.08 0.87
C PRO A 79 -4.20 25.51 1.43
N TYR A 80 -4.68 25.72 2.67
CA TYR A 80 -4.76 27.02 3.32
C TYR A 80 -3.67 27.21 4.38
N ARG A 81 -2.42 26.88 4.02
CA ARG A 81 -1.24 26.73 4.90
C ARG A 81 -0.97 27.84 5.94
N ASN A 82 -1.74 28.94 6.03
CA ASN A 82 -1.52 30.02 7.00
C ASN A 82 -2.73 30.94 7.34
N GLN A 83 -3.99 30.51 7.22
CA GLN A 83 -5.11 31.35 7.72
C GLN A 83 -5.83 30.68 8.89
N GLN A 84 -5.70 31.27 10.08
CA GLN A 84 -6.38 30.88 11.33
C GLN A 84 -7.93 31.04 11.29
N ALA A 85 -8.53 31.15 10.11
CA ALA A 85 -9.97 31.33 9.93
C ALA A 85 -10.64 30.05 9.37
N SER A 86 -11.02 29.18 10.31
CA SER A 86 -12.25 28.36 10.31
C SER A 86 -12.61 27.42 9.14
N LYS A 87 -11.69 27.02 8.24
CA LYS A 87 -11.93 25.87 7.35
C LYS A 87 -10.79 24.85 7.37
N HIS A 88 -10.94 23.83 8.23
CA HIS A 88 -10.14 22.60 8.17
C HIS A 88 -10.50 21.79 6.92
N THR A 89 -10.00 22.22 5.76
CA THR A 89 -10.07 21.41 4.53
C THR A 89 -8.71 20.76 4.34
N SER A 90 -8.57 19.48 4.69
CA SER A 90 -7.37 18.70 4.35
C SER A 90 -7.60 17.98 3.03
N ILE A 91 -6.79 18.25 2.01
CA ILE A 91 -6.77 17.45 0.77
C ILE A 91 -5.90 16.23 1.06
N ARG A 92 -6.49 15.04 1.03
CA ARG A 92 -5.77 13.78 1.24
C ARG A 92 -5.43 13.16 -0.10
N PHE A 93 -4.26 12.59 -0.26
CA PHE A 93 -3.88 11.84 -1.46
C PHE A 93 -3.66 10.38 -1.08
N LEU A 94 -4.17 9.45 -1.89
CA LEU A 94 -3.91 8.01 -1.76
C LEU A 94 -2.99 7.53 -2.88
N ILE A 95 -1.80 7.18 -2.44
CA ILE A 95 -0.52 6.91 -3.07
C ILE A 95 -0.17 5.49 -3.53
N LEU A 96 -0.75 4.85 -4.57
CA LEU A 96 -0.30 3.47 -4.90
C LEU A 96 0.98 3.44 -5.77
N ILE A 97 2.11 3.11 -5.12
CA ILE A 97 3.44 3.00 -5.72
C ILE A 97 3.74 1.54 -6.07
N CYS A 98 4.22 1.25 -7.28
CA CYS A 98 4.79 -0.07 -7.61
C CYS A 98 6.24 -0.16 -7.15
N LEU A 99 6.45 -0.79 -6.00
CA LEU A 99 7.75 -0.93 -5.37
C LEU A 99 8.65 -1.94 -6.08
N THR A 100 8.11 -2.86 -6.89
CA THR A 100 8.94 -3.75 -7.73
C THR A 100 9.76 -2.97 -8.76
N LEU A 101 9.36 -1.75 -9.11
CA LEU A 101 10.21 -0.90 -9.93
C LEU A 101 11.45 -0.42 -9.16
N PRO A 102 12.61 -0.32 -9.84
CA PRO A 102 13.77 0.41 -9.31
C PRO A 102 13.39 1.83 -8.92
N ASN A 103 14.04 2.37 -7.90
CA ASN A 103 13.70 3.65 -7.29
C ASN A 103 13.54 4.79 -8.31
N GLU A 104 14.44 4.87 -9.28
CA GLU A 104 14.46 5.90 -10.33
C GLU A 104 13.24 5.82 -11.26
N SER A 105 12.59 4.66 -11.33
CA SER A 105 11.45 4.36 -12.20
C SER A 105 10.10 4.33 -11.48
N ARG A 106 10.06 4.59 -10.16
CA ARG A 106 8.82 4.58 -9.36
C ARG A 106 7.90 5.78 -9.62
N PHE A 107 8.42 6.87 -10.19
CA PHE A 107 7.68 8.12 -10.44
C PHE A 107 6.73 8.05 -11.64
N LEU A 108 5.94 6.98 -11.76
CA LEU A 108 4.84 6.90 -12.71
C LEU A 108 3.55 7.33 -12.01
N PRO A 109 2.77 8.26 -12.58
CA PRO A 109 1.72 8.95 -11.87
C PRO A 109 0.63 7.99 -11.41
N GLU A 110 0.15 8.29 -10.22
CA GLU A 110 -0.54 7.36 -9.34
C GLU A 110 -1.98 7.80 -9.09
N ILE A 111 -2.76 6.95 -8.42
CA ILE A 111 -4.21 7.10 -8.22
C ILE A 111 -4.54 8.26 -7.25
N SER A 112 -4.40 9.50 -7.69
CA SER A 112 -4.74 10.68 -6.87
C SER A 112 -6.24 10.74 -6.59
N CYS A 113 -6.60 10.54 -5.33
CA CYS A 113 -7.97 10.59 -4.84
C CYS A 113 -8.01 11.39 -3.55
N GLU A 114 -8.98 12.31 -3.43
CA GLU A 114 -9.26 13.11 -2.23
C GLU A 114 -10.44 12.53 -1.43
N PRO A 115 -10.20 11.60 -0.48
CA PRO A 115 -11.23 11.17 0.46
C PRO A 115 -11.34 12.13 1.65
N SER A 116 -12.57 12.39 2.09
CA SER A 116 -12.80 12.71 3.49
C SER A 116 -12.46 11.49 4.37
N LEU A 117 -12.07 11.72 5.64
CA LEU A 117 -11.81 10.66 6.63
C LEU A 117 -12.95 9.63 6.73
N LYS A 118 -14.21 10.07 6.56
CA LYS A 118 -15.40 9.21 6.60
C LYS A 118 -15.55 8.35 5.34
N GLN A 119 -14.93 8.75 4.23
CA GLN A 119 -15.02 8.12 2.93
C GLN A 119 -13.76 7.34 2.55
N ILE A 120 -12.72 7.30 3.37
CA ILE A 120 -11.46 6.62 3.02
C ILE A 120 -11.68 5.15 2.65
N ASN A 121 -12.57 4.44 3.37
CA ASN A 121 -12.93 3.07 3.04
C ASN A 121 -13.68 2.92 1.71
N TRP A 122 -14.42 3.94 1.26
CA TRP A 122 -15.04 3.92 -0.06
C TRP A 122 -14.00 3.92 -1.18
N ILE A 123 -12.84 4.53 -0.94
CA ILE A 123 -11.74 4.56 -1.90
C ILE A 123 -10.82 3.33 -1.74
N LEU A 124 -10.54 2.93 -0.51
CA LEU A 124 -9.68 1.78 -0.24
C LEU A 124 -10.33 0.46 -0.66
N ARG A 125 -11.63 0.25 -0.41
CA ARG A 125 -12.30 -1.02 -0.73
C ARG A 125 -12.13 -1.49 -2.18
N PRO A 126 -12.40 -0.68 -3.23
CA PRO A 126 -12.21 -1.12 -4.61
C PRO A 126 -10.74 -1.44 -4.93
N LEU A 127 -9.80 -0.70 -4.34
CA LEU A 127 -8.36 -0.99 -4.47
C LEU A 127 -8.00 -2.32 -3.78
N ILE A 128 -8.45 -2.52 -2.55
CA ILE A 128 -8.17 -3.72 -1.76
C ILE A 128 -8.80 -4.97 -2.40
N GLN A 129 -10.01 -4.85 -2.95
CA GLN A 129 -10.63 -5.94 -3.71
C GLN A 129 -9.77 -6.33 -4.92
N GLN A 130 -9.24 -5.36 -5.66
CA GLN A 130 -8.36 -5.63 -6.80
C GLN A 130 -7.02 -6.23 -6.36
N LEU A 131 -6.43 -5.76 -5.26
CA LEU A 131 -5.22 -6.35 -4.68
C LEU A 131 -5.45 -7.79 -4.23
N LYS A 132 -6.61 -8.10 -3.63
CA LYS A 132 -6.98 -9.47 -3.26
C LYS A 132 -7.06 -10.37 -4.49
N THR A 133 -7.73 -9.93 -5.56
CA THR A 133 -7.75 -10.69 -6.83
C THR A 133 -6.36 -10.88 -7.41
N LEU A 134 -5.49 -9.88 -7.29
CA LEU A 134 -4.12 -9.91 -7.79
C LEU A 134 -3.22 -10.86 -6.97
N TRP A 135 -3.52 -11.04 -5.68
CA TRP A 135 -2.78 -11.95 -4.79
C TRP A 135 -3.12 -13.43 -5.03
N GLU A 136 -4.32 -13.72 -5.53
CA GLU A 136 -4.73 -15.10 -5.82
C GLU A 136 -3.96 -15.66 -7.03
N PRO A 137 -3.59 -16.97 -7.02
CA PRO A 137 -2.76 -17.58 -8.07
C PRO A 137 -3.45 -17.74 -9.43
N VAL A 138 -4.65 -17.17 -9.59
CA VAL A 138 -5.50 -17.31 -10.78
C VAL A 138 -5.41 -16.10 -11.71
N PHE A 139 -4.80 -14.99 -11.27
CA PHE A 139 -4.72 -13.79 -12.11
C PHE A 139 -3.74 -13.99 -13.27
N HIS A 140 -4.22 -13.71 -14.49
CA HIS A 140 -3.49 -13.96 -15.72
C HIS A 140 -3.67 -12.80 -16.71
N LEU A 141 -2.55 -12.30 -17.24
CA LEU A 141 -2.56 -11.38 -18.37
C LEU A 141 -2.56 -12.19 -19.66
N SER A 142 -3.50 -11.92 -20.55
CA SER A 142 -3.60 -12.62 -21.85
C SER A 142 -2.42 -12.34 -22.79
N LYS A 143 -1.74 -11.21 -22.62
CA LYS A 143 -0.57 -10.80 -23.40
C LYS A 143 0.26 -9.78 -22.63
N THR A 144 1.58 -9.88 -22.75
CA THR A 144 2.53 -8.82 -22.35
C THR A 144 3.35 -8.37 -23.56
N HIS A 145 4.21 -7.37 -23.39
CA HIS A 145 5.12 -6.94 -24.44
C HIS A 145 6.06 -8.07 -24.88
N GLN A 146 6.59 -8.87 -23.94
CA GLN A 146 7.52 -9.97 -24.25
C GLN A 146 6.83 -11.33 -24.42
N HIS A 147 5.62 -11.52 -23.88
CA HIS A 147 4.90 -12.80 -23.91
C HIS A 147 3.57 -12.69 -24.66
N ALA A 148 3.58 -13.15 -25.92
CA ALA A 148 2.39 -13.15 -26.78
C ALA A 148 1.25 -14.07 -26.28
N HIS A 149 1.60 -15.11 -25.51
CA HIS A 149 0.66 -16.06 -24.93
C HIS A 149 0.22 -15.71 -23.50
N GLY A 150 0.66 -14.56 -22.99
CA GLY A 150 0.32 -14.13 -21.64
C GLY A 150 1.24 -14.68 -20.56
N GLN A 151 1.00 -14.23 -19.33
CA GLN A 151 1.72 -14.65 -18.13
C GLN A 151 0.81 -14.61 -16.91
N GLN A 152 1.03 -15.55 -15.99
CA GLN A 152 0.45 -15.47 -14.65
C GLN A 152 1.16 -14.40 -13.84
N LEU A 153 0.39 -13.64 -13.08
CA LEU A 153 0.91 -12.53 -12.29
C LEU A 153 0.32 -12.59 -10.90
N CYS A 154 1.16 -12.30 -9.91
CA CYS A 154 0.73 -12.12 -8.54
C CYS A 154 1.04 -10.68 -8.11
N GLY A 155 0.23 -10.11 -7.23
CA GLY A 155 0.44 -8.75 -6.73
C GLY A 155 0.07 -8.61 -5.27
N ALA A 156 0.88 -7.84 -4.54
CA ALA A 156 0.72 -7.68 -3.11
C ALA A 156 1.00 -6.25 -2.69
N LEU A 157 0.22 -5.73 -1.74
CA LEU A 157 0.62 -4.58 -0.94
C LEU A 157 1.64 -5.02 0.11
N LEU A 158 2.80 -4.37 0.20
CA LEU A 158 3.86 -4.65 1.17
C LEU A 158 4.01 -3.59 2.26
N THR A 159 3.76 -2.32 1.96
CA THR A 159 3.87 -1.25 2.96
C THR A 159 2.79 -0.20 2.85
N PHE A 160 2.37 0.32 4.00
CA PHE A 160 1.51 1.49 4.12
C PHE A 160 2.30 2.60 4.79
N LEU A 161 2.50 3.70 4.06
CA LEU A 161 3.22 4.89 4.49
C LEU A 161 2.25 6.04 4.68
N GLY A 162 2.19 6.62 5.88
CA GLY A 162 1.44 7.85 6.09
C GLY A 162 0.89 7.99 7.50
N ASP A 163 0.58 9.23 7.86
CA ASP A 163 0.06 9.59 9.17
C ASP A 163 -1.46 9.44 9.21
N LEU A 164 -1.91 8.18 9.33
CA LEU A 164 -3.28 7.93 9.71
C LEU A 164 -3.36 7.81 11.23
N PRO A 165 -4.08 8.71 11.95
CA PRO A 165 -4.32 8.59 13.39
C PRO A 165 -5.19 7.37 13.76
N ALA A 166 -5.37 6.43 12.84
CA ALA A 166 -6.23 5.26 12.92
C ALA A 166 -5.43 3.94 12.85
N PHE A 167 -4.10 3.99 12.79
CA PHE A 167 -3.24 2.81 12.75
C PHE A 167 -2.63 2.59 14.13
N ALA A 168 -3.43 2.09 15.07
CA ALA A 168 -2.87 1.53 16.29
C ALA A 168 -2.05 0.29 15.88
N PRO A 169 -0.73 0.24 16.13
CA PRO A 169 0.03 -0.99 15.95
C PRO A 169 -0.65 -2.07 16.78
N ALA A 170 -0.93 -3.22 16.17
CA ALA A 170 -1.50 -4.37 16.85
C ALA A 170 -0.51 -4.85 17.92
N ASP A 171 -0.65 -4.34 19.14
CA ASP A 171 -0.14 -5.03 20.30
C ASP A 171 -0.92 -6.34 20.41
N TYR A 172 -0.23 -7.44 20.69
CA TYR A 172 -0.73 -8.82 20.55
C TYR A 172 -1.86 -9.18 21.54
N THR A 173 -2.34 -8.21 22.33
CA THR A 173 -3.31 -8.35 23.43
C THR A 173 -4.68 -7.70 23.15
N CYS A 174 -5.09 -7.66 21.88
CA CYS A 174 -6.45 -7.47 21.30
C CYS A 174 -6.81 -6.04 20.84
N PRO A 175 -7.75 -5.86 19.85
CA PRO A 175 -8.52 -6.90 19.14
C PRO A 175 -8.84 -6.62 17.65
N SER A 176 -8.79 -7.67 16.83
CA SER A 176 -9.67 -7.81 15.65
C SER A 176 -11.11 -7.38 15.96
N ASN A 177 -11.61 -7.66 17.17
CA ASN A 177 -12.92 -7.21 17.67
C ASN A 177 -13.12 -5.68 17.72
N LEU A 178 -12.17 -4.78 18.03
CA LEU A 178 -12.47 -3.32 18.09
C LEU A 178 -12.52 -2.70 16.69
N ALA A 179 -11.62 -3.11 15.81
CA ALA A 179 -11.70 -2.76 14.40
C ALA A 179 -12.96 -3.37 13.76
N CYS A 180 -13.33 -4.61 14.12
CA CYS A 180 -14.61 -5.21 13.71
C CYS A 180 -15.82 -4.47 14.32
N ASN A 181 -15.78 -4.06 15.58
CA ASN A 181 -16.84 -3.27 16.21
C ASN A 181 -16.99 -1.92 15.51
N SER A 182 -15.89 -1.26 15.13
CA SER A 182 -15.91 -0.04 14.31
C SER A 182 -16.48 -0.30 12.91
N ARG A 183 -16.17 -1.45 12.29
CA ARG A 183 -16.74 -1.86 10.99
C ARG A 183 -18.25 -2.09 11.10
N ASP A 184 -18.65 -2.87 12.09
CA ASP A 184 -19.99 -3.43 12.29
C ASP A 184 -20.93 -2.47 13.03
N ALA A 185 -20.40 -1.36 13.57
CA ALA A 185 -21.18 -0.28 14.15
C ALA A 185 -22.25 0.24 13.17
N THR A 186 -23.47 0.38 13.68
CA THR A 186 -24.68 0.65 12.89
C THR A 186 -24.80 2.11 12.46
N SER A 187 -24.02 3.03 13.03
CA SER A 187 -24.10 4.46 12.73
C SER A 187 -22.73 5.12 12.63
N ALA A 188 -22.65 6.24 11.90
CA ALA A 188 -21.43 7.05 11.83
C ALA A 188 -21.06 7.66 13.19
N SER A 189 -22.04 7.91 14.07
CA SER A 189 -21.81 8.38 15.45
C SER A 189 -21.13 7.30 16.28
N ALA A 190 -21.66 6.08 16.28
CA ALA A 190 -21.07 4.97 17.04
C ALA A 190 -19.62 4.67 16.62
N ARG A 191 -19.30 4.82 15.32
CA ARG A 191 -17.91 4.73 14.83
C ARG A 191 -17.01 5.84 15.35
N GLU A 192 -17.55 7.05 15.49
CA GLU A 192 -16.83 8.20 16.02
C GLU A 192 -16.61 8.06 17.53
N ASP A 193 -17.60 7.53 18.25
CA ASP A 193 -17.50 7.27 19.70
C ASP A 193 -16.39 6.25 20.00
N ILE A 194 -16.37 5.12 19.27
CA ILE A 194 -15.29 4.10 19.35
C ILE A 194 -13.93 4.73 19.04
N PHE A 195 -13.87 5.63 18.06
CA PHE A 195 -12.63 6.31 17.70
C PHE A 195 -12.18 7.29 18.79
N ASN A 196 -13.09 8.07 19.37
CA ASN A 196 -12.78 9.01 20.44
C ASN A 196 -12.35 8.30 21.73
N GLU A 197 -12.95 7.13 22.01
CA GLU A 197 -12.67 6.36 23.22
C GLU A 197 -11.37 5.55 23.11
N HIS A 198 -11.08 4.97 21.94
CA HIS A 198 -10.00 4.00 21.79
C HIS A 198 -8.94 4.39 20.75
N GLY A 199 -9.15 5.44 19.95
CA GLY A 199 -8.27 5.83 18.85
C GLY A 199 -8.30 4.87 17.66
N VAL A 200 -9.21 3.88 17.64
CA VAL A 200 -9.25 2.82 16.63
C VAL A 200 -10.35 3.07 15.60
N ARG A 201 -10.02 2.89 14.32
CA ARG A 201 -10.99 2.92 13.22
C ARG A 201 -10.73 1.78 12.23
N TYR A 202 -11.80 1.17 11.73
CA TYR A 202 -11.68 0.16 10.68
C TYR A 202 -11.12 0.77 9.37
N LEU A 203 -10.10 0.13 8.81
CA LEU A 203 -9.61 0.37 7.46
C LEU A 203 -9.68 -0.91 6.65
N ALA A 204 -10.14 -0.81 5.39
CA ALA A 204 -10.17 -1.94 4.47
C ALA A 204 -8.78 -2.57 4.23
N LEU A 205 -7.70 -1.86 4.57
CA LEU A 205 -6.33 -2.38 4.58
C LEU A 205 -6.14 -3.63 5.45
N LEU A 206 -7.03 -3.88 6.42
CA LEU A 206 -7.00 -5.07 7.28
C LEU A 206 -7.66 -6.31 6.64
N GLU A 207 -8.23 -6.19 5.44
CA GLU A 207 -8.94 -7.29 4.77
C GLU A 207 -8.06 -8.35 4.06
N PRO A 208 -6.86 -8.04 3.53
CA PRO A 208 -5.98 -9.05 2.95
C PRO A 208 -5.41 -9.98 4.03
N LYS A 209 -5.56 -11.30 3.89
CA LYS A 209 -5.17 -12.29 4.91
C LYS A 209 -3.67 -12.31 5.23
N TYR A 210 -2.84 -11.94 4.25
CA TYR A 210 -1.39 -11.95 4.39
C TYR A 210 -0.86 -10.65 5.04
N TRP A 211 -1.73 -9.64 5.22
CA TRP A 211 -1.33 -8.31 5.66
C TRP A 211 -1.33 -8.20 7.18
N ASP A 212 -0.17 -7.87 7.74
CA ASP A 212 0.00 -7.48 9.13
C ASP A 212 0.29 -5.98 9.26
N SER A 213 -0.61 -5.27 9.92
CA SER A 213 -0.48 -3.85 10.23
C SER A 213 0.79 -3.49 11.00
N VAL A 214 1.31 -4.37 11.87
CA VAL A 214 2.49 -4.06 12.69
C VAL A 214 3.77 -4.15 11.86
N SER A 215 3.87 -5.23 11.08
CA SER A 215 5.07 -5.48 10.28
C SER A 215 5.15 -4.64 9.01
N PHE A 216 4.01 -4.16 8.50
CA PHE A 216 3.94 -3.51 7.19
C PHE A 216 3.50 -2.04 7.23
N HIS A 217 3.22 -1.48 8.41
CA HIS A 217 3.08 -0.04 8.55
C HIS A 217 4.44 0.62 8.79
N VAL A 218 4.77 1.58 7.95
CA VAL A 218 5.93 2.45 8.15
C VAL A 218 5.38 3.83 8.48
N VAL A 219 5.66 4.30 9.69
CA VAL A 219 5.39 5.69 10.07
C VAL A 219 6.25 6.58 9.18
N ASP A 220 5.63 7.55 8.53
CA ASP A 220 6.35 8.42 7.61
C ASP A 220 7.27 9.37 8.39
N LEU A 221 8.56 9.00 8.47
CA LEU A 221 9.59 9.84 9.08
C LEU A 221 9.78 11.14 8.32
N MET A 222 9.44 11.20 7.02
CA MET A 222 9.60 12.43 6.25
C MET A 222 8.64 13.52 6.71
N HIS A 223 7.39 13.19 7.01
CA HIS A 223 6.44 14.16 7.57
C HIS A 223 6.89 14.61 8.97
N ASN A 224 7.31 13.67 9.83
CA ASN A 224 7.75 13.97 11.18
C ASN A 224 9.05 14.79 11.26
N LEU A 225 9.97 14.60 10.29
CA LEU A 225 11.19 15.39 10.16
C LEU A 225 10.89 16.79 9.58
N LEU A 226 10.03 16.89 8.56
CA LEU A 226 9.60 18.17 7.97
C LEU A 226 8.73 19.01 8.91
N LEU A 227 8.01 18.38 9.84
CA LEU A 227 7.25 19.05 10.90
C LEU A 227 8.07 19.34 12.17
N GLY A 228 9.31 18.84 12.28
CA GLY A 228 10.16 19.03 13.46
C GLY A 228 9.69 18.27 14.71
N LEU A 229 8.92 17.19 14.55
CA LEU A 229 8.40 16.36 15.63
C LEU A 229 9.40 15.29 16.11
N LEU A 230 10.46 15.04 15.34
CA LEU A 230 11.60 14.23 15.74
C LEU A 230 12.78 15.15 16.05
N LYS A 231 13.29 15.07 17.27
CA LYS A 231 14.51 15.76 17.73
C LYS A 231 15.73 14.88 17.56
#